data_AF-A0A124G460-F1
#
_entry.id   AF-A0A124G460-F1
#
_cell.length_a   1.000
_cell.length_b   1.000
_cell.length_c   1.000
_cell.angle_alpha   90.00
_cell.angle_beta   90.00
_cell.angle_gamma   90.00
#
_symmetry.space_group_name_H-M   'P 1'
#
loop_
_entity.id
_entity.type
_entity.pdbx_description
1 polymer ?
#
loop_
_entity_poly.entity_id
_entity_poly.type
_entity_poly.pdbx_seq_one_letter_code
_entity_poly.pdbx_strand_id
1 'polypeptide(L)'
;MKEGWAVRVQKVEGERRRQELIAGDLLDRTLRPRADGAVLLIPVTGSPPGTERALFEEIQTPPTLPRHEQVGGIAIMQENDVSGADEILNARPSTHTVLYSDGAVEGEFRTRSFTTLAGIPTTRTTISEYGHRLTIDLSQAYFSSRLATERQRIQSTVQEG
;
A
#
# COMPACT_ATOMS: atom_id res chain seq x y z
N MET A 1 -14.43 9.78 15.99
CA MET A 1 -15.07 10.99 15.45
C MET A 1 -14.31 12.20 15.94
N LYS A 2 -13.97 13.12 15.05
CA LYS A 2 -13.22 14.34 15.34
C LYS A 2 -14.05 15.56 14.95
N GLU A 3 -14.02 16.58 15.78
CA GLU A 3 -14.74 17.82 15.52
C GLU A 3 -13.90 18.75 14.63
N GLY A 4 -14.47 19.18 13.50
CA GLY A 4 -13.82 20.03 12.50
C GLY A 4 -14.73 21.14 12.01
N TRP A 5 -14.16 22.09 11.27
CA TRP A 5 -14.94 23.09 10.54
C TRP A 5 -15.47 22.49 9.25
N ALA A 6 -16.68 22.87 8.89
CA ALA A 6 -17.42 22.30 7.77
C ALA A 6 -18.04 23.40 6.93
N VAL A 7 -17.91 23.27 5.60
CA VAL A 7 -18.79 23.98 4.67
C VAL A 7 -20.01 23.11 4.42
N ARG A 8 -21.19 23.68 4.65
CA ARG A 8 -22.47 23.04 4.34
C ARG A 8 -22.89 23.39 2.91
N VAL A 9 -23.13 22.37 2.08
CA VAL A 9 -23.63 22.54 0.72
C VAL A 9 -24.76 21.59 0.40
N GLN A 10 -25.60 21.91 -0.58
CA GLN A 10 -26.52 20.93 -1.14
C GLN A 10 -25.74 19.83 -1.84
N LYS A 11 -26.19 18.58 -1.73
CA LYS A 11 -25.49 17.42 -2.33
C LYS A 11 -25.21 17.59 -3.82
N VAL A 12 -26.14 18.22 -4.56
CA VAL A 12 -26.00 18.50 -6.00
C VAL A 12 -24.83 19.43 -6.33
N GLU A 13 -24.41 20.27 -5.39
CA GLU A 13 -23.27 21.19 -5.54
C GLU A 13 -21.97 20.63 -4.92
N GLY A 14 -22.03 19.43 -4.33
CA GLY A 14 -20.96 18.89 -3.50
C GLY A 14 -19.61 18.79 -4.19
N GLU A 15 -19.58 18.19 -5.39
CA GLU A 15 -18.31 18.01 -6.12
C GLU A 15 -17.75 19.35 -6.62
N ARG A 16 -18.61 20.26 -7.11
CA ARG A 16 -18.17 21.61 -7.50
C ARG A 16 -17.51 22.32 -6.31
N ARG A 17 -18.18 22.36 -5.16
CA ARG A 17 -17.63 23.01 -3.95
C ARG A 17 -16.35 22.33 -3.49
N ARG A 18 -16.30 21.00 -3.54
CA ARG A 18 -15.10 20.23 -3.17
C ARG A 18 -13.90 20.62 -4.05
N GLN A 19 -14.08 20.75 -5.37
CA GLN A 19 -13.02 21.17 -6.28
C GLN A 19 -12.54 22.60 -5.98
N GLU A 20 -13.45 23.53 -5.69
CA GLU A 20 -13.10 24.90 -5.28
C GLU A 20 -12.26 24.92 -4.00
N LEU A 21 -12.66 24.13 -2.98
CA LEU A 21 -11.92 24.01 -1.73
C LEU A 21 -10.54 23.36 -1.92
N ILE A 22 -10.42 22.40 -2.84
CA ILE A 22 -9.14 21.80 -3.21
C ILE A 22 -8.23 22.83 -3.88
N ALA A 23 -8.76 23.61 -4.83
CA ALA A 23 -8.00 24.63 -5.55
C ALA A 23 -7.52 25.76 -4.63
N GLY A 24 -8.29 26.10 -3.60
CA GLY A 24 -7.92 27.08 -2.58
C GLY A 24 -7.09 26.53 -1.41
N ASP A 25 -6.75 25.24 -1.40
CA ASP A 25 -6.08 24.54 -0.29
C ASP A 25 -6.80 24.66 1.07
N LEU A 26 -8.14 24.77 1.03
CA LEU A 26 -9.00 24.90 2.19
C LEU A 26 -9.63 23.58 2.63
N LEU A 27 -9.52 22.51 1.84
CA LEU A 27 -10.10 21.20 2.17
C LEU A 27 -9.24 20.48 3.22
N ASP A 28 -9.84 20.08 4.34
CA ASP A 28 -9.17 19.19 5.30
C ASP A 28 -9.25 17.74 4.78
N ARG A 29 -8.13 17.29 4.20
CA ARG A 29 -7.98 15.94 3.62
C ARG A 29 -7.82 14.84 4.67
N THR A 30 -7.75 15.16 5.96
CA THR A 30 -7.66 14.17 7.05
C THR A 30 -9.03 13.70 7.53
N LEU A 31 -10.11 14.35 7.08
CA LEU A 31 -11.48 14.09 7.51
C LEU A 31 -12.35 13.64 6.32
N ARG A 32 -13.27 12.71 6.56
CA ARG A 32 -14.23 12.24 5.54
C ARG A 32 -15.42 13.20 5.44
N PRO A 33 -15.78 13.72 4.25
CA PRO A 33 -17.04 14.43 4.04
C PRO A 33 -18.23 13.59 4.50
N ARG A 34 -19.21 14.24 5.14
CA ARG A 34 -20.36 13.57 5.76
C ARG A 34 -21.65 14.07 5.13
N ALA A 35 -22.51 13.15 4.69
CA ALA A 35 -23.86 13.48 4.27
C ALA A 35 -24.78 13.71 5.48
N ASP A 36 -25.67 14.70 5.37
CA ASP A 36 -26.71 14.99 6.37
C ASP A 36 -28.02 15.33 5.64
N GLY A 37 -28.87 14.34 5.42
CA GLY A 37 -30.08 14.50 4.61
C GLY A 37 -29.77 14.94 3.16
N ALA A 38 -30.30 16.10 2.77
CA ALA A 38 -30.09 16.71 1.45
C ALA A 38 -28.76 17.48 1.34
N VAL A 39 -28.07 17.72 2.46
CA VAL A 39 -26.82 18.47 2.48
C VAL A 39 -25.60 17.54 2.60
N LEU A 40 -24.46 18.08 2.22
CA LEU A 40 -23.13 17.51 2.40
C LEU A 40 -22.31 18.50 3.23
N LEU A 41 -21.68 17.98 4.30
CA LEU A 41 -20.70 18.70 5.09
C LEU A 41 -19.31 18.33 4.59
N ILE A 42 -18.58 19.32 4.10
CA ILE A 42 -17.23 19.16 3.57
C ILE A 42 -16.25 19.76 4.60
N PRO A 43 -15.31 18.97 5.14
CA PRO A 43 -14.39 19.44 6.17
C PRO A 43 -13.37 20.41 5.59
N VAL A 44 -13.09 21.50 6.30
CA VAL A 44 -12.17 22.55 5.87
C VAL A 44 -11.15 22.91 6.93
N THR A 45 -9.98 23.39 6.48
CA THR A 45 -8.93 23.91 7.33
C THR A 45 -9.29 25.32 7.78
N GLY A 46 -9.38 25.54 9.10
CA GLY A 46 -9.79 26.83 9.66
C GLY A 46 -11.28 27.15 9.51
N SER A 47 -11.66 28.40 9.76
CA SER A 47 -13.06 28.83 9.88
C SER A 47 -13.42 29.98 8.91
N PRO A 48 -13.37 29.78 7.59
CA PRO A 48 -13.82 30.80 6.64
C PRO A 48 -15.31 31.17 6.86
N PRO A 49 -15.76 32.36 6.45
CA PRO A 49 -17.15 32.77 6.58
C PRO A 49 -18.12 31.74 5.96
N GLY A 50 -19.16 31.36 6.72
CA GLY A 50 -20.13 30.37 6.28
C GLY A 50 -19.79 28.92 6.67
N THR A 51 -18.78 28.69 7.52
CA THR A 51 -18.52 27.38 8.11
C THR A 51 -19.22 27.17 9.44
N GLU A 52 -19.54 25.91 9.75
CA GLU A 52 -20.07 25.47 11.04
C GLU A 52 -19.18 24.35 11.63
N ARG A 53 -19.35 24.06 12.92
CA ARG A 53 -18.67 22.91 13.56
C ARG A 53 -19.47 21.63 13.29
N ALA A 54 -18.77 20.57 12.92
CA ALA A 54 -19.36 19.26 12.70
C ALA A 54 -18.41 18.13 13.11
N LEU A 55 -18.98 16.96 13.40
CA LEU A 55 -18.24 15.74 13.66
C LEU A 55 -17.99 14.97 12.36
N PHE A 56 -16.74 14.55 12.18
CA PHE A 56 -16.27 13.79 11.02
C PHE A 56 -15.55 12.51 11.43
N GLU A 57 -15.53 11.54 10.53
CA GLU A 57 -14.64 10.40 10.62
C GLU A 57 -13.25 10.79 10.14
N GLU A 58 -12.22 10.41 10.89
CA GLU A 58 -10.84 10.59 10.45
C GLU A 58 -10.50 9.57 9.38
N ILE A 59 -9.85 10.03 8.32
CA ILE A 59 -9.25 9.17 7.32
C ILE A 59 -8.03 8.55 7.97
N GLN A 60 -8.15 7.27 8.34
CA GLN A 60 -6.99 6.49 8.72
C GLN A 60 -6.11 6.32 7.49
N THR A 61 -5.00 7.07 7.48
CA THR A 61 -3.95 6.87 6.48
C THR A 61 -3.11 5.70 6.99
N PRO A 62 -2.96 4.61 6.20
CA PRO A 62 -2.09 3.53 6.60
C PRO A 62 -0.69 4.07 6.91
N PRO A 63 -0.02 3.56 7.95
CA PRO A 63 1.35 3.96 8.23
C PRO A 63 2.23 3.68 7.02
N THR A 64 3.22 4.55 6.80
CA THR A 64 4.25 4.30 5.79
C THR A 64 5.07 3.11 6.21
N LEU A 65 4.93 2.00 5.50
CA LEU A 65 5.67 0.78 5.80
C LEU A 65 7.15 0.93 5.46
N PRO A 66 8.05 0.23 6.20
CA PRO A 66 9.46 0.12 5.84
C PRO A 66 9.66 -0.37 4.40
N ARG A 67 10.78 0.02 3.80
CA ARG A 67 11.11 -0.34 2.41
C ARG A 67 11.33 -1.86 2.29
N HIS A 68 10.58 -2.50 1.40
CA HIS A 68 10.69 -3.93 1.14
C HIS A 68 10.40 -4.28 -0.33
N GLU A 69 10.88 -5.44 -0.78
CA GLU A 69 10.45 -6.08 -2.03
C GLU A 69 9.41 -7.15 -1.73
N GLN A 70 8.27 -7.12 -2.42
CA GLN A 70 7.23 -8.15 -2.30
C GLN A 70 7.44 -9.24 -3.34
N VAL A 71 7.46 -10.49 -2.88
CA VAL A 71 7.51 -11.70 -3.71
C VAL A 71 6.49 -12.71 -3.19
N GLY A 72 5.37 -12.86 -3.89
CA GLY A 72 4.26 -13.69 -3.42
C GLY A 72 3.81 -13.26 -2.02
N GLY A 73 3.71 -14.22 -1.10
CA GLY A 73 3.42 -13.99 0.32
C GLY A 73 4.63 -13.63 1.19
N ILE A 74 5.79 -13.33 0.60
CA ILE A 74 7.02 -12.95 1.32
C ILE A 74 7.36 -11.48 1.04
N ALA A 75 7.70 -10.74 2.10
CA ALA A 75 8.33 -9.42 1.98
C ALA A 75 9.82 -9.51 2.35
N ILE A 76 10.68 -8.86 1.57
CA ILE A 76 12.14 -8.89 1.76
C ILE A 76 12.63 -7.47 2.11
N MET A 77 13.16 -7.31 3.31
CA MET A 77 13.74 -6.08 3.84
C MET A 77 15.26 -6.07 3.66
N GLN A 78 15.82 -4.85 3.56
CA GLN A 78 17.27 -4.61 3.51
C GLN A 78 17.85 -4.17 4.86
N GLU A 79 16.98 -3.86 5.82
CA GLU A 79 17.36 -3.46 7.18
C GLU A 79 16.90 -4.55 8.15
N ASN A 80 17.73 -4.84 9.15
CA ASN A 80 17.41 -5.78 10.21
C ASN A 80 16.54 -5.11 11.28
N ASP A 81 15.29 -4.83 10.90
CA ASP A 81 14.30 -4.16 11.74
C ASP A 81 13.09 -5.07 11.97
N VAL A 82 13.07 -5.72 13.15
CA VAL A 82 12.00 -6.62 13.56
C VAL A 82 10.68 -5.87 13.78
N SER A 83 10.73 -4.64 14.32
CA SER A 83 9.52 -3.84 14.55
C SER A 83 8.86 -3.47 13.24
N GLY A 84 9.65 -3.00 12.28
CA GLY A 84 9.17 -2.71 10.93
C GLY A 84 8.67 -3.95 10.18
N ALA A 85 9.26 -5.12 10.42
CA ALA A 85 8.77 -6.37 9.86
C ALA A 85 7.38 -6.74 10.38
N ASP A 86 7.10 -6.54 11.67
CA ASP A 86 5.77 -6.74 12.25
C ASP A 86 4.74 -5.76 11.68
N GLU A 87 5.11 -4.50 11.44
CA GLU A 87 4.25 -3.52 10.77
C GLU A 87 3.84 -3.99 9.36
N ILE A 88 4.78 -4.54 8.59
CA ILE A 88 4.52 -5.06 7.25
C ILE A 88 3.52 -6.22 7.29
N LEU A 89 3.69 -7.18 8.22
CA LEU A 89 2.75 -8.31 8.37
C LEU A 89 1.35 -7.83 8.72
N ASN A 90 1.24 -6.95 9.70
CA ASN A 90 -0.04 -6.43 10.16
C ASN A 90 -0.78 -5.63 9.07
N ALA A 91 -0.04 -4.89 8.25
CA ALA A 91 -0.63 -4.10 7.18
C ALA A 91 -0.96 -4.91 5.91
N ARG A 92 -0.38 -6.12 5.73
CA ARG A 92 -0.53 -6.92 4.51
C ARG A 92 -1.00 -8.35 4.82
N PRO A 93 -2.32 -8.60 4.81
CA PRO A 93 -2.88 -9.91 5.14
C PRO A 93 -2.40 -11.07 4.25
N SER A 94 -1.95 -10.79 3.03
CA SER A 94 -1.39 -11.77 2.09
C SER A 94 0.07 -12.15 2.40
N THR A 95 0.77 -11.36 3.20
CA THR A 95 2.16 -11.63 3.58
C THR A 95 2.17 -12.56 4.80
N HIS A 96 2.84 -13.70 4.67
CA HIS A 96 3.00 -14.67 5.76
C HIS A 96 4.40 -14.65 6.38
N THR A 97 5.40 -14.09 5.69
CA THR A 97 6.79 -14.05 6.14
C THR A 97 7.46 -12.74 5.73
N VAL A 98 8.27 -12.20 6.64
CA VAL A 98 9.18 -11.08 6.35
C VAL A 98 10.62 -11.53 6.57
N LEU A 99 11.43 -11.40 5.53
CA LEU A 99 12.83 -11.80 5.52
C LEU A 99 13.73 -10.57 5.51
N TYR A 100 14.83 -10.65 6.24
CA TYR A 100 15.99 -9.79 6.08
C TYR A 100 16.98 -10.45 5.12
N SER A 101 17.40 -9.71 4.09
CA SER A 101 18.47 -10.13 3.17
C SER A 101 19.82 -9.86 3.83
N ASP A 102 20.52 -10.89 4.29
CA ASP A 102 21.69 -10.77 5.18
C ASP A 102 23.03 -10.50 4.47
N GLY A 103 23.03 -10.20 3.17
CA GLY A 103 24.28 -9.92 2.44
C GLY A 103 24.10 -9.62 0.96
N ALA A 104 25.24 -9.52 0.27
CA ALA A 104 25.32 -9.35 -1.17
C ALA A 104 24.84 -10.62 -1.91
N VAL A 105 24.51 -10.48 -3.19
CA VAL A 105 24.18 -11.61 -4.06
C VAL A 105 25.47 -12.36 -4.40
N GLU A 106 25.58 -13.62 -4.00
CA GLU A 106 26.80 -14.41 -4.12
C GLU A 106 26.59 -15.72 -4.90
N GLY A 107 27.70 -16.30 -5.37
CA GLY A 107 27.72 -17.61 -6.04
C GLY A 107 27.19 -17.65 -7.48
N GLU A 108 27.36 -18.80 -8.11
CA GLU A 108 26.92 -19.09 -9.49
C GLU A 108 25.40 -18.97 -9.64
N PHE A 109 24.65 -19.35 -8.60
CA PHE A 109 23.19 -19.28 -8.57
C PHE A 109 22.64 -17.90 -8.15
N ARG A 110 23.52 -16.92 -7.85
CA ARG A 110 23.15 -15.55 -7.46
C ARG A 110 22.10 -15.55 -6.33
N THR A 111 22.31 -16.40 -5.33
CA THR A 111 21.42 -16.51 -4.18
C THR A 111 21.77 -15.47 -3.12
N ARG A 112 20.79 -15.18 -2.26
CA ARG A 112 20.96 -14.37 -1.05
C ARG A 112 20.67 -15.25 0.14
N SER A 113 21.42 -15.05 1.22
CA SER A 113 21.06 -15.64 2.49
C SER A 113 19.96 -14.76 3.14
N PHE A 114 19.10 -15.40 3.92
CA PHE A 114 17.92 -14.76 4.50
C PHE A 114 17.77 -15.15 5.95
N THR A 115 17.47 -14.17 6.79
CA THR A 115 17.01 -14.37 8.16
C THR A 115 15.54 -14.00 8.26
N THR A 116 14.72 -14.79 8.95
CA THR A 116 13.31 -14.42 9.18
C THR A 116 13.24 -13.35 10.26
N LEU A 117 12.64 -12.20 9.95
CA LEU A 117 12.38 -11.14 10.93
C LEU A 117 11.02 -11.34 11.62
N ALA A 118 10.00 -11.73 10.87
CA ALA A 118 8.65 -11.90 11.39
C ALA A 118 7.84 -12.92 10.58
N GLY A 119 6.82 -13.50 11.20
CA GLY A 119 5.87 -14.43 10.57
C GLY A 119 6.36 -15.87 10.53
N ILE A 120 5.90 -16.63 9.54
CA ILE A 120 6.21 -18.07 9.39
C ILE A 120 7.65 -18.22 8.88
N PRO A 121 8.55 -18.98 9.54
CA PRO A 121 9.91 -19.19 9.05
C PRO A 121 9.93 -20.01 7.75
N THR A 122 9.98 -19.33 6.60
CA THR A 122 10.09 -19.98 5.29
C THR A 122 10.66 -19.03 4.23
N THR A 123 11.37 -19.59 3.26
CA THR A 123 11.81 -18.92 2.03
C THR A 123 10.98 -19.32 0.82
N ARG A 124 9.98 -20.21 1.00
CA ARG A 124 9.14 -20.72 -0.07
C ARG A 124 7.86 -19.91 -0.19
N THR A 125 7.49 -19.55 -1.42
CA THR A 125 6.24 -18.84 -1.68
C THR A 125 5.67 -19.17 -3.05
N THR A 126 4.38 -18.85 -3.22
CA THR A 126 3.69 -18.96 -4.51
C THR A 126 3.41 -17.56 -5.04
N ILE A 127 3.74 -17.35 -6.31
CA ILE A 127 3.61 -16.09 -7.01
C ILE A 127 2.55 -16.27 -8.09
N SER A 128 1.58 -15.37 -8.14
CA SER A 128 0.62 -15.29 -9.23
C SER A 128 1.04 -14.19 -10.18
N GLU A 129 1.38 -14.54 -11.42
CA GLU A 129 1.90 -13.63 -12.43
C GLU A 129 1.25 -13.94 -13.78
N TYR A 130 0.53 -12.97 -14.38
CA TYR A 130 -0.16 -13.10 -15.66
C TYR A 130 -0.99 -14.39 -15.84
N GLY A 131 -1.70 -14.82 -14.79
CA GLY A 131 -2.53 -16.04 -14.80
C GLY A 131 -1.76 -17.34 -14.51
N HIS A 132 -0.44 -17.27 -14.37
CA HIS A 132 0.40 -18.40 -13.99
C HIS A 132 0.68 -18.40 -12.48
N ARG A 133 0.87 -19.60 -11.91
CA ARG A 133 1.32 -19.78 -10.53
C ARG A 133 2.71 -20.40 -10.52
N LEU A 134 3.64 -19.73 -9.86
CA LEU A 134 5.05 -20.13 -9.74
C LEU A 134 5.36 -20.39 -8.27
N THR A 135 5.77 -21.60 -7.93
CA THR A 135 6.27 -21.93 -6.59
C THR A 135 7.78 -21.82 -6.61
N ILE A 136 8.34 -20.98 -5.75
CA ILE A 136 9.77 -20.75 -5.67
C ILE A 136 10.27 -20.82 -4.23
N ASP A 137 11.51 -21.26 -4.07
CA ASP A 137 12.29 -21.12 -2.84
C ASP A 137 13.37 -20.05 -3.05
N LEU A 138 13.24 -18.92 -2.36
CA LEU A 138 14.14 -17.77 -2.53
C LEU A 138 15.57 -18.08 -2.06
N SER A 139 15.78 -19.09 -1.22
CA SER A 139 17.12 -19.52 -0.81
C SER A 139 17.86 -20.29 -1.91
N GLN A 140 17.13 -20.83 -2.88
CA GLN A 140 17.67 -21.71 -3.92
C GLN A 140 17.68 -21.07 -5.31
N ALA A 141 16.86 -20.04 -5.55
CA ALA A 141 16.72 -19.43 -6.86
C ALA A 141 16.51 -17.92 -6.77
N TYR A 142 17.20 -17.20 -7.66
CA TYR A 142 16.97 -15.77 -7.86
C TYR A 142 15.59 -15.52 -8.50
N PHE A 143 14.85 -14.57 -7.94
CA PHE A 143 13.61 -14.06 -8.53
C PHE A 143 13.46 -12.58 -8.27
N SER A 144 12.95 -11.86 -9.27
CA SER A 144 12.46 -10.50 -9.07
C SER A 144 11.09 -10.33 -9.71
N SER A 145 10.16 -9.79 -8.91
CA SER A 145 8.81 -9.43 -9.34
C SER A 145 8.84 -8.29 -10.36
N ARG A 146 9.91 -7.49 -10.40
CA ARG A 146 10.09 -6.38 -11.36
C ARG A 146 10.23 -6.84 -12.81
N LEU A 147 10.60 -8.10 -13.04
CA LEU A 147 10.80 -8.67 -14.38
C LEU A 147 9.53 -9.31 -14.96
N ALA A 148 8.39 -9.24 -14.25
CA ALA A 148 7.13 -9.84 -14.68
C ALA A 148 6.72 -9.39 -16.09
N THR A 149 6.75 -8.08 -16.34
CA THR A 149 6.36 -7.51 -17.62
C THR A 149 7.27 -7.97 -18.77
N GLU A 150 8.56 -8.11 -18.50
CA GLU A 150 9.51 -8.58 -19.52
C GLU A 150 9.30 -10.06 -19.86
N ARG A 151 9.01 -10.90 -18.85
CA ARG A 151 8.62 -12.30 -19.08
C ARG A 151 7.35 -12.41 -19.92
N GLN A 152 6.33 -11.59 -19.62
CA GLN A 152 5.10 -11.54 -20.41
C GLN A 152 5.34 -11.11 -21.85
N ARG A 153 6.20 -10.09 -22.05
CA ARG A 153 6.59 -9.60 -23.38
C ARG A 153 7.28 -10.69 -24.20
N ILE A 154 8.16 -11.48 -23.59
CA ILE A 154 8.83 -12.59 -24.27
C ILE A 154 7.81 -13.69 -24.59
N GLN A 155 6.96 -14.08 -23.64
CA GLN A 155 5.93 -15.10 -23.86
C GLN A 155 5.04 -14.76 -25.06
N SER A 156 4.60 -13.51 -25.22
CA SER A 156 3.74 -13.10 -26.34
C SER A 156 4.44 -13.09 -27.70
N THR A 157 5.77 -13.25 -27.75
CA THR A 157 6.55 -13.31 -28.99
C THR A 157 6.89 -14.75 -29.43
N VAL A 158 6.64 -15.74 -28.58
CA VAL A 158 6.90 -17.15 -28.90
C VAL A 158 5.73 -17.69 -29.73
N GLN A 159 6.04 -18.39 -30.82
CA GLN A 159 5.06 -19.10 -31.65
C GLN A 159 4.97 -20.57 -31.22
N GLU A 160 3.79 -21.19 -31.44
CA GLU A 160 3.66 -22.64 -31.31
C GLU A 160 4.59 -23.33 -32.32
N GLY A 161 5.27 -24.39 -31.87
CA GLY A 161 6.22 -25.17 -32.67
C GLY A 161 5.55 -26.25 -33.50
#